data_AF-A0A9P8KFX9-F1
#
_entry.id   AF-A0A9P8KFX9-F1
#
_cell.length_a   1.000
_cell.length_b   1.000
_cell.length_c   1.000
_cell.angle_alpha   90.00
_cell.angle_beta   90.00
_cell.angle_gamma   90.00
#
_symmetry.space_group_name_H-M   'P 1'
#
loop_
_entity.id
_entity.type
_entity.pdbx_description
1 polymer ?
#
loop_
_entity_poly.entity_id
_entity_poly.type
_entity_poly.pdbx_seq_one_letter_code
_entity_poly.pdbx_strand_id
1 'polypeptide(L)'
;MGRPRKRKLQGTDQPAGESSRFTRQNTASAESNRFDSAIQFNTLADEINFPGVNLPTVLDSINEANLLTTPAMGVLPAQSCACLSSIYLTLENLRGMDHVSFPSSLHCLRDALHTSKSCIDCQVCPAQYLTATQNSQLLGTLLLSISERYNRIVKAIASEMTAAEQTGQMMTLQIGSFDLTKPRHEIVGGMDSNEPLVLELPPLEWKKLANKVVKAEIYGTCDASRASFMSVVSSLEQRQAHWHTMEPTADCPDPERRRHDMHDHNNSPMCLMLAREAKKLVDLFDFS
;
A
#
# COMPACT_ATOMS: atom_id res chain seq x y z
N MET A 1 -6.12 15.28 88.94
CA MET A 1 -6.49 16.65 88.54
C MET A 1 -7.18 16.59 87.19
N GLY A 2 -8.37 17.16 87.06
CA GLY A 2 -8.97 17.55 85.77
C GLY A 2 -9.69 16.46 84.98
N ARG A 3 -10.99 16.32 85.23
CA ARG A 3 -11.97 15.44 84.58
C ARG A 3 -12.66 16.26 83.43
N PRO A 4 -13.78 15.85 82.79
CA PRO A 4 -13.88 15.24 81.45
C PRO A 4 -15.01 15.84 80.54
N ARG A 5 -15.39 15.11 79.47
CA ARG A 5 -16.75 15.02 78.81
C ARG A 5 -17.15 16.19 77.88
N LYS A 6 -18.05 16.07 76.88
CA LYS A 6 -18.91 15.06 76.19
C LYS A 6 -19.49 15.80 74.95
N ARG A 7 -19.59 15.23 73.75
CA ARG A 7 -20.70 14.38 73.20
C ARG A 7 -22.04 15.11 72.98
N LYS A 8 -22.51 15.20 71.72
CA LYS A 8 -23.85 14.82 71.15
C LYS A 8 -24.02 15.49 69.77
N LEU A 9 -24.37 14.83 68.64
CA LEU A 9 -25.49 13.95 68.22
C LEU A 9 -26.78 14.68 67.77
N GLN A 10 -27.29 14.21 66.62
CA GLN A 10 -28.62 14.35 65.98
C GLN A 10 -28.82 15.62 65.14
N GLY A 11 -29.25 15.55 63.86
CA GLY A 11 -30.50 14.95 63.35
C GLY A 11 -31.55 16.07 63.35
N THR A 12 -32.36 16.39 62.33
CA THR A 12 -32.94 15.67 61.18
C THR A 12 -33.65 16.76 60.32
N ASP A 13 -34.17 16.37 59.15
CA ASP A 13 -35.36 16.92 58.46
C ASP A 13 -35.26 18.02 57.39
N GLN A 14 -35.62 17.57 56.17
CA GLN A 14 -36.22 18.23 55.01
C GLN A 14 -37.50 19.04 55.39
N PRO A 15 -38.03 20.00 54.57
CA PRO A 15 -38.59 19.68 53.24
C PRO A 15 -38.68 20.78 52.15
N ALA A 16 -39.03 20.29 50.95
CA ALA A 16 -39.91 20.85 49.90
C ALA A 16 -39.60 22.21 49.23
N GLY A 17 -39.60 22.19 47.89
CA GLY A 17 -39.71 23.40 47.05
C GLY A 17 -39.37 23.14 45.58
N GLU A 18 -40.41 22.89 44.78
CA GLU A 18 -40.43 22.54 43.36
C GLU A 18 -39.73 23.56 42.44
N SER A 19 -39.20 23.10 41.28
CA SER A 19 -39.84 23.32 39.97
C SER A 19 -38.86 23.17 38.80
N SER A 20 -39.14 22.20 37.91
CA SER A 20 -39.03 22.28 36.43
C SER A 20 -37.62 22.46 35.81
N ARG A 21 -37.16 21.79 34.74
CA ARG A 21 -37.79 21.07 33.63
C ARG A 21 -36.67 20.39 32.80
N PHE A 22 -37.00 19.21 32.28
CA PHE A 22 -36.45 18.54 31.08
C PHE A 22 -34.97 18.13 30.99
N THR A 23 -34.77 16.88 31.41
CA THR A 23 -33.86 15.88 30.84
C THR A 23 -34.11 15.69 29.34
N ARG A 24 -33.04 15.75 28.53
CA ARG A 24 -32.92 14.93 27.32
C ARG A 24 -31.46 14.48 27.18
N GLN A 25 -31.16 13.34 27.80
CA GLN A 25 -30.03 12.51 27.43
C GLN A 25 -30.34 11.89 26.06
N ASN A 26 -29.46 12.10 25.09
CA ASN A 26 -29.23 11.17 24.00
C ASN A 26 -27.71 11.12 23.82
N THR A 27 -27.10 10.14 24.48
CA THR A 27 -25.73 9.70 24.24
C THR A 27 -25.72 8.85 22.97
N ALA A 28 -25.29 9.43 21.85
CA ALA A 28 -24.78 8.68 20.72
C ALA A 28 -23.28 8.98 20.66
N SER A 29 -22.47 8.07 21.22
CA SER A 29 -21.03 8.11 21.08
C SER A 29 -20.70 7.55 19.69
N ALA A 30 -20.47 8.45 18.74
CA ALA A 30 -19.82 8.12 17.49
C ALA A 30 -18.31 8.15 17.74
N GLU A 31 -17.69 6.98 17.68
CA GLU A 31 -16.23 6.84 17.66
C GLU A 31 -15.67 7.62 16.47
N SER A 32 -14.95 8.70 16.77
CA SER A 32 -14.33 9.55 15.75
C SER A 32 -13.13 8.83 15.15
N ASN A 33 -13.17 8.68 13.82
CA ASN A 33 -12.05 8.18 13.02
C ASN A 33 -10.81 9.03 13.25
N ARG A 34 -9.74 8.38 13.74
CA ARG A 34 -8.46 8.98 14.14
C ARG A 34 -7.55 9.37 12.96
N PHE A 35 -8.09 9.52 11.75
CA PHE A 35 -7.33 9.74 10.51
C PHE A 35 -7.47 11.15 9.91
N ASP A 36 -8.18 12.08 10.57
CA ASP A 36 -8.48 13.41 10.00
C ASP A 36 -7.50 14.54 10.39
N SER A 37 -6.33 14.23 10.94
CA SER A 37 -5.39 15.26 11.37
C SER A 37 -4.04 15.19 10.66
N ALA A 38 -3.84 16.19 9.78
CA ALA A 38 -2.58 16.80 9.36
C ALA A 38 -1.76 16.15 8.22
N ILE A 39 -2.19 16.39 6.98
CA ILE A 39 -1.24 16.77 5.90
C ILE A 39 -1.65 18.17 5.42
N GLN A 40 -0.95 19.17 5.92
CA GLN A 40 -1.16 20.57 5.56
C GLN A 40 -0.29 20.88 4.34
N PHE A 41 -0.83 20.70 3.13
CA PHE A 41 -0.22 21.25 1.92
C PHE A 41 -0.52 22.75 1.89
N ASN A 42 0.51 23.59 1.96
CA ASN A 42 0.36 25.03 1.78
C ASN A 42 -0.16 25.33 0.37
N THR A 43 -1.38 25.84 0.30
CA THR A 43 -2.04 26.34 -0.91
C THR A 43 -1.29 27.58 -1.42
N LEU A 44 -0.43 27.41 -2.41
CA LEU A 44 0.03 28.49 -3.28
C LEU A 44 -0.65 28.27 -4.65
N ALA A 45 -1.94 28.59 -4.68
CA ALA A 45 -2.69 28.76 -5.92
C ALA A 45 -2.89 30.26 -6.08
N ASP A 46 -1.96 30.90 -6.78
CA ASP A 46 -2.21 32.18 -7.45
C ASP A 46 -1.50 32.18 -8.81
N GLU A 47 -2.34 32.27 -9.84
CA GLU A 47 -2.11 32.70 -11.23
C GLU A 47 -0.82 32.27 -11.94
N ILE A 48 -0.88 31.14 -12.66
CA ILE A 48 -0.02 30.91 -13.84
C ILE A 48 -0.89 31.05 -15.10
N ASN A 49 -0.78 32.21 -15.74
CA ASN A 49 -1.33 32.49 -17.06
C ASN A 49 -0.35 31.94 -18.11
N PHE A 50 -0.79 31.03 -18.98
CA PHE A 50 0.04 30.46 -20.05
C PHE A 50 -0.11 31.28 -21.35
N PRO A 51 0.90 32.05 -21.80
CA PRO A 51 0.91 32.58 -23.15
C PRO A 51 1.24 31.47 -24.16
N GLY A 52 0.55 31.50 -25.31
CA GLY A 52 0.48 30.42 -26.30
C GLY A 52 1.82 29.87 -26.79
N VAL A 53 1.91 28.54 -26.80
CA VAL A 53 3.02 27.80 -27.41
C VAL A 53 2.84 27.81 -28.92
N ASN A 54 3.74 28.50 -29.63
CA ASN A 54 3.87 28.37 -31.08
C ASN A 54 4.55 27.03 -31.40
N LEU A 55 3.81 26.13 -32.04
CA LEU A 55 4.31 24.87 -32.57
C LEU A 55 5.12 25.13 -33.86
N PRO A 56 6.37 24.66 -34.00
CA PRO A 56 7.04 24.69 -35.29
C PRO A 56 6.49 23.57 -36.17
N THR A 57 5.77 23.95 -37.22
CA THR A 57 5.46 23.09 -38.36
C THR A 57 6.78 22.73 -39.06
N VAL A 58 7.26 21.50 -38.87
CA VAL A 58 8.30 20.91 -39.73
C VAL A 58 7.69 19.70 -40.42
N LEU A 59 6.90 20.00 -41.44
CA LEU A 59 6.64 19.08 -42.53
C LEU A 59 6.99 19.86 -43.80
N ASP A 60 8.18 19.58 -44.34
CA ASP A 60 8.48 19.56 -45.78
C ASP A 60 9.99 19.59 -46.00
N SER A 61 10.53 18.48 -46.51
CA SER A 61 11.59 18.39 -47.53
C SER A 61 12.35 17.07 -47.38
N ILE A 62 11.80 16.00 -47.93
CA ILE A 62 12.59 14.81 -48.29
C ILE A 62 13.22 15.12 -49.65
N ASN A 63 14.50 15.49 -49.66
CA ASN A 63 15.32 15.47 -50.87
C ASN A 63 16.14 14.17 -50.88
N GLU A 64 15.63 13.20 -51.63
CA GLU A 64 16.31 11.97 -52.05
C GLU A 64 17.42 12.32 -53.05
N ALA A 65 18.61 12.65 -52.54
CA ALA A 65 19.89 12.49 -53.24
C ALA A 65 21.02 12.97 -52.33
N ASN A 66 21.57 12.07 -51.51
CA ASN A 66 22.99 12.00 -51.12
C ASN A 66 23.18 10.89 -50.08
N LEU A 67 23.07 9.65 -50.53
CA LEU A 67 23.79 8.54 -49.92
C LEU A 67 25.28 8.75 -50.24
N LEU A 68 26.11 9.00 -49.22
CA LEU A 68 27.35 8.27 -48.93
C LEU A 68 28.21 8.98 -47.87
N THR A 69 28.52 8.21 -46.82
CA THR A 69 29.72 8.28 -45.95
C THR A 69 29.75 9.32 -44.82
N THR A 70 29.21 8.92 -43.66
CA THR A 70 29.71 9.32 -42.34
C THR A 70 29.44 8.19 -41.35
N PRO A 71 30.41 7.80 -40.50
CA PRO A 71 30.21 6.70 -39.56
C PRO A 71 29.14 7.11 -38.56
N ALA A 72 28.03 6.39 -38.57
CA ALA A 72 27.00 6.48 -37.56
C ALA A 72 27.62 6.10 -36.20
N MET A 73 28.02 7.11 -35.43
CA MET A 73 27.98 6.96 -33.98
C MET A 73 26.53 6.72 -33.64
N GLY A 74 26.18 5.46 -33.39
CA GLY A 74 24.86 5.06 -32.96
C GLY A 74 24.50 5.83 -31.70
N VAL A 75 23.64 6.83 -31.85
CA VAL A 75 22.85 7.34 -30.74
C VAL A 75 22.01 6.14 -30.31
N LEU A 76 22.45 5.47 -29.23
CA LEU A 76 21.65 4.46 -28.56
C LEU A 76 20.27 5.07 -28.33
N PRO A 77 19.17 4.37 -28.68
CA PRO A 77 17.83 4.90 -28.43
C PRO A 77 17.74 5.30 -26.96
N ALA A 78 17.24 6.50 -26.69
CA ALA A 78 17.01 6.98 -25.33
C ALA A 78 16.25 5.89 -24.58
N GLN A 79 16.92 5.25 -23.60
CA GLN A 79 16.33 4.12 -22.90
C GLN A 79 15.12 4.65 -22.14
N SER A 80 13.92 4.20 -22.52
CA SER A 80 12.66 4.55 -21.87
C SER A 80 12.10 3.32 -21.15
N CYS A 81 11.34 3.54 -20.09
CA CYS A 81 10.67 2.48 -19.34
C CYS A 81 9.19 2.83 -19.13
N ALA A 82 8.37 1.80 -18.94
CA ALA A 82 6.93 1.96 -18.70
C ALA A 82 6.56 2.05 -17.21
N CYS A 83 7.54 2.11 -16.30
CA CYS A 83 7.33 1.98 -14.86
C CYS A 83 6.29 2.94 -14.30
N LEU A 84 6.33 4.21 -14.73
CA LEU A 84 5.36 5.23 -14.27
C LEU A 84 3.92 4.79 -14.59
N SER A 85 3.66 4.44 -15.86
CA SER A 85 2.36 3.96 -16.32
C SER A 85 1.95 2.66 -15.63
N SER A 86 2.87 1.72 -15.45
CA SER A 86 2.63 0.46 -14.74
C SER A 86 2.21 0.68 -13.28
N ILE A 87 2.87 1.60 -12.58
CA ILE A 87 2.53 1.94 -11.18
C ILE A 87 1.13 2.56 -11.12
N TYR A 88 0.81 3.53 -11.99
CA TYR A 88 -0.52 4.15 -12.01
C TYR A 88 -1.64 3.17 -12.35
N LEU A 89 -1.44 2.31 -13.35
CA LEU A 89 -2.42 1.28 -13.69
C LEU A 89 -2.63 0.30 -12.53
N THR A 90 -1.55 -0.07 -11.83
CA THR A 90 -1.64 -0.94 -10.65
C THR A 90 -2.40 -0.26 -9.51
N LEU A 91 -2.14 1.02 -9.25
CA LEU A 91 -2.89 1.80 -8.26
C LEU A 91 -4.38 1.85 -8.61
N GLU A 92 -4.73 2.04 -9.87
CA GLU A 92 -6.13 2.05 -10.32
C GLU A 92 -6.79 0.68 -10.14
N ASN A 93 -6.09 -0.40 -10.51
CA ASN A 93 -6.58 -1.77 -10.29
C ASN A 93 -6.84 -2.05 -8.79
N LEU A 94 -5.91 -1.65 -7.91
CA LEU A 94 -6.10 -1.77 -6.46
C LEU A 94 -7.25 -0.89 -5.96
N ARG A 95 -7.44 0.29 -6.55
CA ARG A 95 -8.54 1.20 -6.20
C ARG A 95 -9.90 0.57 -6.52
N GLY A 96 -10.02 -0.09 -7.66
CA GLY A 96 -11.22 -0.82 -8.08
C GLY A 96 -11.53 -2.11 -7.28
N MET A 97 -10.67 -2.51 -6.33
CA MET A 97 -10.96 -3.62 -5.41
C MET A 97 -11.96 -3.20 -4.33
N ASP A 98 -13.24 -3.08 -4.69
CA ASP A 98 -14.31 -2.68 -3.75
C ASP A 98 -14.64 -3.79 -2.74
N HIS A 99 -14.66 -5.05 -3.19
CA HIS A 99 -14.95 -6.21 -2.36
C HIS A 99 -13.67 -7.01 -2.07
N VAL A 100 -13.38 -7.18 -0.79
CA VAL A 100 -12.21 -7.94 -0.31
C VAL A 100 -12.68 -9.26 0.26
N SER A 101 -12.15 -10.36 -0.26
CA SER A 101 -12.44 -11.72 0.22
C SER A 101 -11.20 -12.60 0.16
N PHE A 102 -11.07 -13.50 1.13
CA PHE A 102 -10.00 -14.47 1.18
C PHE A 102 -10.44 -15.78 0.50
N PRO A 103 -9.57 -16.45 -0.28
CA PRO A 103 -8.21 -16.07 -0.68
C PRO A 103 -8.15 -15.26 -1.99
N SER A 104 -9.28 -15.05 -2.67
CA SER A 104 -9.33 -14.51 -4.06
C SER A 104 -8.62 -13.17 -4.22
N SER A 105 -8.78 -12.25 -3.25
CA SER A 105 -8.15 -10.92 -3.30
C SER A 105 -6.62 -10.94 -3.21
N LEU A 106 -6.01 -12.05 -2.77
CA LEU A 106 -4.55 -12.15 -2.68
C LEU A 106 -3.88 -12.15 -4.05
N HIS A 107 -4.55 -12.63 -5.11
CA HIS A 107 -3.97 -12.62 -6.45
C HIS A 107 -3.64 -11.20 -6.93
N CYS A 108 -4.58 -10.26 -6.75
CA CYS A 108 -4.37 -8.87 -7.16
C CYS A 108 -3.21 -8.21 -6.39
N LEU A 109 -3.05 -8.54 -5.10
CA LEU A 109 -1.92 -8.03 -4.30
C LEU A 109 -0.58 -8.62 -4.76
N ARG A 110 -0.54 -9.90 -5.15
CA ARG A 110 0.65 -10.53 -5.73
C ARG A 110 1.05 -9.86 -7.04
N ASP A 111 0.10 -9.55 -7.91
CA ASP A 111 0.37 -8.86 -9.17
C ASP A 111 0.89 -7.43 -8.94
N ALA A 112 0.33 -6.74 -7.94
CA ALA A 112 0.80 -5.43 -7.53
C ALA A 112 2.22 -5.47 -6.94
N LEU A 113 2.54 -6.49 -6.14
CA LEU A 113 3.90 -6.71 -5.63
C LEU A 113 4.88 -7.05 -6.75
N HIS A 114 4.49 -7.89 -7.70
CA HIS A 114 5.29 -8.23 -8.87
C HIS A 114 5.61 -6.97 -9.71
N THR A 115 4.59 -6.13 -9.95
CA THR A 115 4.77 -4.87 -10.67
C THR A 115 5.68 -3.90 -9.90
N SER A 116 5.51 -3.80 -8.58
CA SER A 116 6.37 -3.01 -7.70
C SER A 116 7.82 -3.47 -7.80
N LYS A 117 8.07 -4.78 -7.68
CA LYS A 117 9.40 -5.37 -7.79
C LYS A 117 10.04 -5.08 -9.14
N SER A 118 9.30 -5.27 -10.23
CA SER A 118 9.76 -4.98 -11.59
C SER A 118 10.17 -3.51 -11.77
N CYS A 119 9.42 -2.57 -11.17
CA CYS A 119 9.74 -1.15 -11.21
C CYS A 119 10.94 -0.78 -10.32
N ILE A 120 11.13 -1.46 -9.19
CA ILE A 120 12.30 -1.30 -8.32
C ILE A 120 13.57 -1.77 -9.02
N ASP A 121 13.51 -2.89 -9.73
CA ASP A 121 14.64 -3.49 -10.46
C ASP A 121 15.00 -2.74 -11.75
N CYS A 122 14.17 -1.78 -12.17
CA CYS A 122 14.36 -1.02 -13.39
C CYS A 122 15.63 -0.16 -13.31
N GLN A 123 16.55 -0.37 -14.26
CA GLN A 123 17.82 0.35 -14.36
C GLN A 123 17.71 1.71 -15.04
N VAL A 124 16.59 1.99 -15.72
CA VAL A 124 16.33 3.27 -16.39
C VAL A 124 15.88 4.34 -15.39
N CYS A 125 14.99 3.98 -14.46
CA CYS A 125 14.43 4.90 -13.47
C CYS A 125 15.48 5.67 -12.64
N PRO A 126 16.55 5.05 -12.11
CA PRO A 126 17.54 5.77 -11.31
C PRO A 126 18.47 6.69 -12.12
N ALA A 127 18.49 6.58 -13.45
CA ALA A 127 19.45 7.27 -14.31
C ALA A 127 19.18 8.78 -14.48
N GLN A 128 17.97 9.24 -14.16
CA GLN A 128 17.57 10.65 -14.20
C GLN A 128 16.97 11.07 -12.85
N TYR A 129 17.21 12.31 -12.47
CA TYR A 129 16.78 12.86 -11.17
C TYR A 129 15.26 12.78 -11.00
N LEU A 130 14.53 13.24 -12.03
CA LEU A 130 13.07 13.32 -11.99
C LEU A 130 12.43 11.93 -11.87
N THR A 131 12.84 10.98 -12.71
CA THR A 131 12.29 9.62 -12.70
C THR A 131 12.66 8.87 -11.43
N ALA A 132 13.88 9.07 -10.90
CA ALA A 132 14.29 8.44 -9.66
C ALA A 132 13.41 8.90 -8.50
N THR A 133 13.15 10.21 -8.41
CA THR A 133 12.35 10.80 -7.32
C THR A 133 10.86 10.46 -7.46
N GLN A 134 10.28 10.67 -8.64
CA GLN A 134 8.85 10.44 -8.89
C GLN A 134 8.49 8.96 -8.71
N ASN A 135 9.30 8.04 -9.25
CA ASN A 135 8.99 6.62 -9.16
C ASN A 135 9.14 6.11 -7.72
N SER A 136 10.08 6.64 -6.93
CA SER A 136 10.16 6.31 -5.48
C SER A 136 8.90 6.68 -4.73
N GLN A 137 8.42 7.91 -4.93
CA GLN A 137 7.24 8.41 -4.23
C GLN A 137 6.00 7.60 -4.63
N LEU A 138 5.82 7.34 -5.93
CA LEU A 138 4.69 6.54 -6.41
C LEU A 138 4.76 5.08 -5.97
N LEU A 139 5.95 4.46 -5.94
CA LEU A 139 6.14 3.14 -5.34
C LEU A 139 5.79 3.14 -3.85
N GLY A 140 6.16 4.19 -3.12
CA GLY A 140 5.75 4.37 -1.73
C GLY A 140 4.22 4.41 -1.56
N THR A 141 3.52 5.17 -2.41
CA THR A 141 2.05 5.21 -2.44
C THR A 141 1.44 3.85 -2.77
N LEU A 142 2.03 3.13 -3.74
CA LEU A 142 1.59 1.80 -4.13
C LEU A 142 1.76 0.80 -2.98
N LEU A 143 2.91 0.79 -2.31
CA LEU A 143 3.17 -0.08 -1.15
C LEU A 143 2.24 0.23 0.01
N LEU A 144 1.96 1.51 0.29
CA LEU A 144 0.98 1.90 1.29
C LEU A 144 -0.42 1.38 0.95
N SER A 145 -0.80 1.47 -0.32
CA SER A 145 -2.08 0.95 -0.82
C SER A 145 -2.16 -0.58 -0.68
N ILE A 146 -1.09 -1.30 -1.04
CA ILE A 146 -1.00 -2.76 -0.87
C ILE A 146 -1.14 -3.14 0.61
N SER A 147 -0.45 -2.44 1.52
CA SER A 147 -0.56 -2.66 2.96
C SER A 147 -2.00 -2.44 3.45
N GLU A 148 -2.66 -1.36 3.02
CA GLU A 148 -4.05 -1.11 3.38
C GLU A 148 -4.98 -2.25 2.93
N ARG A 149 -4.76 -2.79 1.73
CA ARG A 149 -5.55 -3.92 1.22
C ARG A 149 -5.29 -5.21 1.98
N TYR A 150 -4.05 -5.51 2.40
CA TYR A 150 -3.79 -6.63 3.31
C TYR A 150 -4.55 -6.48 4.64
N ASN A 151 -4.59 -5.27 5.22
CA ASN A 151 -5.37 -5.02 6.44
C ASN A 151 -6.85 -5.32 6.23
N ARG A 152 -7.43 -4.93 5.09
CA ARG A 152 -8.82 -5.26 4.75
C ARG A 152 -9.04 -6.77 4.65
N ILE A 153 -8.09 -7.52 4.08
CA ILE A 153 -8.17 -9.00 4.01
C ILE A 153 -8.17 -9.59 5.42
N VAL A 154 -7.27 -9.15 6.30
CA VAL A 154 -7.21 -9.63 7.69
C VAL A 154 -8.53 -9.36 8.43
N LYS A 155 -9.11 -8.16 8.25
CA LYS A 155 -10.42 -7.82 8.83
C LYS A 155 -11.56 -8.65 8.23
N ALA A 156 -11.54 -8.91 6.93
CA ALA A 156 -12.53 -9.73 6.25
C ALA A 156 -12.51 -11.17 6.78
N ILE A 157 -11.32 -11.76 6.94
CA ILE A 157 -11.13 -13.09 7.55
C ILE A 157 -11.75 -13.14 8.95
N ALA A 158 -11.49 -12.14 9.80
CA ALA A 158 -12.06 -12.09 11.15
C ALA A 158 -13.60 -11.97 11.15
N SER A 159 -14.14 -11.16 10.25
CA SER A 159 -15.58 -11.01 10.07
C SER A 159 -16.24 -12.30 9.57
N GLU A 160 -15.63 -12.99 8.61
CA GLU A 160 -16.15 -14.23 8.04
C GLU A 160 -16.16 -15.36 9.08
N MET A 161 -15.09 -15.48 9.86
CA MET A 161 -15.01 -16.40 10.99
C MET A 161 -16.13 -16.14 12.01
N THR A 162 -16.34 -14.88 12.40
CA THR A 162 -17.38 -14.50 13.37
C THR A 162 -18.78 -14.85 12.84
N ALA A 163 -19.04 -14.62 11.55
CA ALA A 163 -20.30 -14.97 10.93
C ALA A 163 -20.53 -16.49 10.91
N ALA A 164 -19.51 -17.27 10.59
CA ALA A 164 -19.58 -18.74 10.57
C ALA A 164 -19.79 -19.33 11.99
N GLU A 165 -19.19 -18.73 13.02
CA GLU A 165 -19.44 -19.13 14.42
C GLU A 165 -20.89 -18.88 14.83
N GLN A 166 -21.49 -17.76 14.42
CA GLN A 166 -22.89 -17.43 14.72
C GLN A 166 -23.88 -18.39 14.04
N THR A 167 -23.54 -18.88 12.84
CA THR A 167 -24.38 -19.82 12.08
C THR A 167 -24.06 -21.29 12.38
N GLY A 168 -23.01 -21.57 13.15
CA GLY A 168 -22.54 -22.94 13.42
C GLY A 168 -22.05 -23.67 12.18
N GLN A 169 -21.59 -22.94 11.16
CA GLN A 169 -21.15 -23.50 9.88
C GLN A 169 -19.66 -23.83 9.88
N MET A 170 -19.31 -24.93 9.20
CA MET A 170 -17.93 -25.24 8.88
C MET A 170 -17.47 -24.35 7.72
N MET A 171 -16.18 -24.00 7.72
CA MET A 171 -15.59 -23.15 6.68
C MET A 171 -14.75 -23.99 5.73
N THR A 172 -14.80 -23.64 4.45
CA THR A 172 -14.10 -24.38 3.40
C THR A 172 -12.86 -23.62 2.96
N LEU A 173 -11.73 -24.32 2.83
CA LEU A 173 -10.51 -23.81 2.22
C LEU A 173 -10.14 -24.69 1.03
N GLN A 174 -9.94 -24.06 -0.14
CA GLN A 174 -9.50 -24.74 -1.35
C GLN A 174 -8.01 -24.47 -1.59
N ILE A 175 -7.24 -25.54 -1.79
CA ILE A 175 -5.79 -25.51 -2.04
C ILE A 175 -5.53 -26.15 -3.41
N GLY A 176 -5.12 -25.35 -4.39
CA GLY A 176 -4.83 -25.81 -5.75
C GLY A 176 -4.86 -24.67 -6.77
N SER A 177 -4.24 -24.86 -7.94
CA SER A 177 -4.27 -23.89 -9.03
C SER A 177 -5.53 -24.08 -9.88
N PHE A 178 -6.31 -23.02 -10.06
CA PHE A 178 -7.26 -22.94 -11.17
C PHE A 178 -6.49 -22.49 -12.43
N ASP A 179 -5.78 -23.40 -13.08
CA ASP A 179 -5.32 -23.15 -14.45
C ASP A 179 -6.55 -23.12 -15.37
N LEU A 180 -7.15 -21.94 -15.51
CA LEU A 180 -8.31 -21.67 -16.38
C LEU A 180 -7.95 -21.60 -17.88
N THR A 181 -6.68 -21.87 -18.25
CA THR A 181 -6.16 -21.68 -19.61
C THR A 181 -6.09 -22.95 -20.46
N LYS A 182 -6.44 -24.14 -19.92
CA LYS A 182 -6.52 -25.35 -20.74
C LYS A 182 -7.96 -25.61 -21.20
N PRO A 183 -8.29 -25.47 -22.50
CA PRO A 183 -9.58 -25.92 -23.02
C PRO A 183 -9.76 -27.41 -22.74
N ARG A 184 -10.95 -27.77 -22.23
CA ARG A 184 -11.36 -29.13 -21.79
C ARG A 184 -11.46 -30.19 -22.90
N HIS A 185 -10.84 -29.97 -24.04
CA HIS A 185 -10.94 -30.86 -25.20
C HIS A 185 -9.54 -31.17 -25.75
N GLU A 186 -8.74 -31.93 -25.00
CA GLU A 186 -7.63 -32.78 -25.51
C GLU A 186 -6.78 -33.33 -24.35
N ILE A 187 -7.37 -34.20 -23.51
CA ILE A 187 -6.55 -35.14 -22.72
C ILE A 187 -7.31 -36.47 -22.70
N VAL A 188 -7.17 -37.25 -23.77
CA VAL A 188 -7.44 -38.69 -23.74
C VAL A 188 -6.18 -39.35 -23.19
N GLY A 189 -6.20 -39.75 -21.91
CA GLY A 189 -5.26 -40.75 -21.37
C GLY A 189 -4.16 -40.31 -20.39
N GLY A 190 -4.28 -39.19 -19.68
CA GLY A 190 -3.32 -38.78 -18.63
C GLY A 190 -3.97 -38.63 -17.26
N MET A 191 -3.48 -39.34 -16.24
CA MET A 191 -3.92 -39.30 -14.84
C MET A 191 -3.51 -38.01 -14.09
N ASP A 192 -3.76 -36.83 -14.66
CA ASP A 192 -3.49 -35.56 -13.98
C ASP A 192 -4.81 -34.85 -13.65
N SER A 193 -5.59 -35.45 -12.73
CA SER A 193 -6.68 -34.73 -12.08
C SER A 193 -6.08 -33.63 -11.19
N ASN A 194 -5.94 -32.42 -11.74
CA ASN A 194 -5.73 -31.19 -10.97
C ASN A 194 -7.01 -30.80 -10.22
N GLU A 195 -7.53 -31.70 -9.39
CA GLU A 195 -8.68 -31.40 -8.54
C GLU A 195 -8.18 -30.65 -7.30
N PRO A 196 -8.76 -29.48 -6.96
CA PRO A 196 -8.31 -28.71 -5.80
C PRO A 196 -8.58 -29.50 -4.52
N LEU A 197 -7.59 -29.53 -3.62
CA LEU A 197 -7.77 -30.08 -2.29
C LEU A 197 -8.74 -29.18 -1.52
N VAL A 198 -9.86 -29.74 -1.07
CA VAL A 198 -10.88 -29.03 -0.29
C VAL A 198 -10.79 -29.47 1.17
N LEU A 199 -10.60 -28.51 2.07
CA LEU A 199 -10.55 -28.72 3.52
C LEU A 199 -11.79 -28.10 4.16
N GLU A 200 -12.52 -28.86 4.97
CA GLU A 200 -13.57 -28.35 5.84
C GLU A 200 -13.02 -28.22 7.27
N LEU A 201 -13.10 -27.01 7.82
CA LEU A 201 -12.45 -26.65 9.07
C LEU A 201 -13.43 -25.90 9.99
N PRO A 202 -13.31 -26.07 11.32
CA PRO A 202 -13.95 -25.17 12.27
C PRO A 202 -13.52 -23.72 12.03
N PRO A 203 -14.38 -22.71 12.27
CA PRO A 203 -14.09 -21.31 11.95
C PRO A 203 -12.76 -20.79 12.53
N LEU A 204 -12.45 -21.16 13.78
CA LEU A 204 -11.20 -20.76 14.43
C LEU A 204 -9.95 -21.35 13.76
N GLU A 205 -10.01 -22.60 13.31
CA GLU A 205 -8.89 -23.26 12.63
C GLU A 205 -8.70 -22.70 11.22
N TRP A 206 -9.80 -22.43 10.51
CA TRP A 206 -9.81 -21.77 9.22
C TRP A 206 -9.16 -20.39 9.30
N LYS A 207 -9.55 -19.55 10.28
CA LYS A 207 -8.96 -18.23 10.49
C LYS A 207 -7.46 -18.31 10.74
N LYS A 208 -7.03 -19.24 11.61
CA LYS A 208 -5.59 -19.45 11.89
C LYS A 208 -4.81 -19.80 10.62
N LEU A 209 -5.39 -20.64 9.76
CA LEU A 209 -4.76 -21.03 8.51
C LEU A 209 -4.74 -19.87 7.50
N ALA A 210 -5.84 -19.14 7.36
CA ALA A 210 -5.93 -17.95 6.51
C ALA A 210 -4.92 -16.87 6.94
N ASN A 211 -4.82 -16.59 8.23
CA ASN A 211 -3.84 -15.66 8.79
C ASN A 211 -2.40 -16.10 8.54
N LYS A 212 -2.11 -17.41 8.58
CA LYS A 212 -0.78 -17.94 8.22
C LYS A 212 -0.46 -17.68 6.75
N VAL A 213 -1.42 -17.83 5.84
CA VAL A 213 -1.24 -17.51 4.42
C VAL A 213 -0.95 -16.02 4.25
N VAL A 214 -1.75 -15.14 4.84
CA VAL A 214 -1.52 -13.68 4.74
C VAL A 214 -0.17 -13.28 5.35
N LYS A 215 0.23 -13.87 6.49
CA LYS A 215 1.57 -13.67 7.06
C LYS A 215 2.68 -14.09 6.11
N ALA A 216 2.52 -15.21 5.42
CA ALA A 216 3.49 -15.69 4.43
C ALA A 216 3.61 -14.73 3.24
N GLU A 217 2.51 -14.13 2.77
CA GLU A 217 2.55 -13.11 1.71
C GLU A 217 3.27 -11.83 2.15
N ILE A 218 3.10 -11.45 3.42
CA ILE A 218 3.67 -10.22 3.96
C ILE A 218 5.15 -10.39 4.31
N TYR A 219 5.46 -11.37 5.15
CA TYR A 219 6.80 -11.56 5.73
C TYR A 219 7.67 -12.51 4.90
N GLY A 220 7.07 -13.27 3.98
CA GLY A 220 7.74 -14.27 3.19
C GLY A 220 7.70 -15.66 3.82
N THR A 221 8.17 -16.63 3.05
CA THR A 221 8.40 -18.00 3.51
C THR A 221 9.89 -18.29 3.53
N CYS A 222 10.28 -19.48 3.98
CA CYS A 222 11.68 -19.92 3.87
C CYS A 222 12.14 -20.04 2.40
N ASP A 223 11.21 -20.22 1.46
CA ASP A 223 11.50 -20.18 0.03
C ASP A 223 11.49 -18.73 -0.47
N ALA A 224 12.64 -18.28 -0.96
CA ALA A 224 12.86 -16.93 -1.50
C ALA A 224 12.34 -16.76 -2.93
N SER A 225 11.71 -17.78 -3.52
CA SER A 225 11.24 -17.76 -4.91
C SER A 225 10.16 -16.70 -5.18
N ARG A 226 9.38 -16.31 -4.17
CA ARG A 226 8.32 -15.29 -4.28
C ARG A 226 8.64 -14.05 -3.45
N ALA A 227 8.48 -12.88 -4.08
CA ALA A 227 8.64 -11.61 -3.39
C ALA A 227 7.51 -11.41 -2.38
N SER A 228 7.85 -11.32 -1.11
CA SER A 228 6.94 -10.89 -0.05
C SER A 228 6.82 -9.37 0.01
N PHE A 229 5.75 -8.86 0.60
CA PHE A 229 5.59 -7.41 0.81
C PHE A 229 6.83 -6.78 1.47
N MET A 230 7.31 -7.39 2.55
CA MET A 230 8.48 -6.91 3.28
C MET A 230 9.75 -6.93 2.44
N SER A 231 9.94 -7.97 1.62
CA SER A 231 11.10 -8.04 0.71
C SER A 231 11.08 -6.92 -0.35
N VAL A 232 9.90 -6.55 -0.86
CA VAL A 232 9.73 -5.48 -1.84
C VAL A 232 9.97 -4.11 -1.20
N VAL A 233 9.45 -3.87 0.01
CA VAL A 233 9.72 -2.65 0.77
C VAL A 233 11.23 -2.48 1.01
N SER A 234 11.90 -3.54 1.51
CA SER A 234 13.35 -3.49 1.74
C SER A 234 14.15 -3.30 0.45
N SER A 235 13.69 -3.86 -0.67
CA SER A 235 14.33 -3.65 -1.98
C SER A 235 14.24 -2.17 -2.42
N LEU A 236 13.09 -1.52 -2.20
CA LEU A 236 12.92 -0.10 -2.48
C LEU A 236 13.83 0.77 -1.59
N GLU A 237 13.87 0.48 -0.28
CA GLU A 237 14.73 1.18 0.67
C GLU A 237 16.20 1.05 0.26
N GLN A 238 16.66 -0.16 -0.07
CA GLN A 238 18.03 -0.41 -0.51
C GLN A 238 18.36 0.32 -1.81
N ARG A 239 17.49 0.22 -2.83
CA ARG A 239 17.67 0.90 -4.12
C ARG A 239 17.80 2.40 -3.93
N GLN A 240 16.94 2.98 -3.09
CA GLN A 240 16.94 4.43 -2.86
C GLN A 240 18.12 4.88 -2.00
N ALA A 241 18.50 4.11 -0.98
CA ALA A 241 19.70 4.37 -0.20
C ALA A 241 20.94 4.38 -1.10
N HIS A 242 21.06 3.42 -2.01
CA HIS A 242 22.14 3.37 -3.00
C HIS A 242 22.11 4.59 -3.93
N TRP A 243 20.95 4.95 -4.48
CA TRP A 243 20.82 6.13 -5.35
C TRP A 243 21.25 7.43 -4.66
N HIS A 244 21.01 7.57 -3.35
CA HIS A 244 21.47 8.72 -2.57
C HIS A 244 22.99 8.77 -2.34
N THR A 245 23.70 7.65 -2.49
CA THR A 245 25.18 7.62 -2.41
C THR A 245 25.87 7.78 -3.76
N MET A 246 25.13 7.67 -4.87
CA MET A 246 25.66 7.89 -6.21
C MET A 246 25.93 9.37 -6.48
N GLU A 247 26.82 9.64 -7.44
CA GLU A 247 27.02 11.00 -7.94
C GLU A 247 25.70 11.56 -8.49
N PRO A 248 25.41 12.85 -8.24
CA PRO A 248 24.25 13.49 -8.82
C PRO A 248 24.22 13.38 -10.34
N THR A 249 23.10 12.94 -10.87
CA THR A 249 22.80 12.95 -12.30
C THR A 249 22.91 14.39 -12.85
N ALA A 250 23.31 14.53 -14.12
CA ALA A 250 23.55 15.83 -14.73
C ALA A 250 22.30 16.73 -14.80
N ASP A 251 21.11 16.14 -14.75
CA ASP A 251 19.81 16.83 -14.73
C ASP A 251 19.37 17.28 -13.32
N CYS A 252 20.21 17.07 -12.30
CA CYS A 252 19.94 17.53 -10.93
C CYS A 252 19.90 19.06 -10.85
N PRO A 253 18.80 19.69 -10.40
CA PRO A 253 18.73 21.15 -10.32
C PRO A 253 19.77 21.76 -9.39
N ASP A 254 20.04 21.10 -8.25
CA ASP A 254 21.05 21.53 -7.27
C ASP A 254 21.79 20.29 -6.71
N PRO A 255 22.91 19.88 -7.32
CA PRO A 255 23.63 18.66 -6.93
C PRO A 255 24.27 18.76 -5.54
N GLU A 256 24.70 19.96 -5.15
CA GLU A 256 25.35 20.20 -3.86
C GLU A 256 24.35 20.12 -2.69
N ARG A 257 23.13 20.65 -2.91
CA ARG A 257 22.08 20.63 -1.88
C ARG A 257 21.15 19.42 -1.95
N ARG A 258 21.23 18.57 -2.99
CA ARG A 258 20.41 17.34 -3.13
C ARG A 258 20.31 16.55 -1.83
N ARG A 259 21.44 16.30 -1.16
CA ARG A 259 21.44 15.52 0.10
C ARG A 259 20.69 16.22 1.22
N HIS A 260 20.82 17.54 1.35
CA HIS A 260 20.09 18.29 2.36
C HIS A 260 18.59 18.38 2.04
N ASP A 261 18.25 18.69 0.79
CA ASP A 261 16.89 19.01 0.37
C ASP A 261 16.00 17.76 0.24
N MET A 262 16.59 16.57 0.09
CA MET A 262 15.84 15.30 -0.02
C MET A 262 15.73 14.52 1.29
N HIS A 263 16.32 15.02 2.39
CA HIS A 263 16.23 14.38 3.70
C HIS A 263 15.36 15.20 4.65
N ASP A 264 14.68 14.51 5.57
CA ASP A 264 13.95 15.14 6.66
C ASP A 264 14.90 15.59 7.79
N HIS A 265 14.32 16.15 8.86
CA HIS A 265 15.04 16.58 10.06
C HIS A 265 15.77 15.44 10.81
N ASN A 266 15.40 14.18 10.57
CA ASN A 266 16.03 12.99 11.13
C ASN A 266 17.08 12.41 10.18
N ASN A 267 17.51 13.18 9.18
CA ASN A 267 18.45 12.76 8.15
C ASN A 267 17.97 11.50 7.41
N SER A 268 16.67 11.45 7.11
CA SER A 268 16.04 10.33 6.41
C SER A 268 15.49 10.75 5.04
N PRO A 269 15.69 9.94 3.97
CA PRO A 269 15.14 10.27 2.66
C PRO A 269 13.62 10.44 2.66
N MET A 270 13.15 11.64 2.32
CA MET A 270 11.70 11.93 2.27
C MET A 270 10.98 11.09 1.21
N CYS A 271 11.67 10.74 0.12
CA CYS A 271 11.13 9.88 -0.94
C CYS A 271 10.81 8.44 -0.49
N LEU A 272 11.25 8.03 0.71
CA LEU A 272 10.94 6.72 1.32
C LEU A 272 9.87 6.80 2.41
N MET A 273 9.37 7.99 2.76
CA MET A 273 8.43 8.20 3.86
C MET A 273 7.21 7.26 3.76
N LEU A 274 6.54 7.22 2.60
CA LEU A 274 5.34 6.39 2.42
C LEU A 274 5.63 4.88 2.50
N ALA A 275 6.79 4.43 2.01
CA ALA A 275 7.20 3.03 2.13
C ALA A 275 7.41 2.61 3.60
N ARG A 276 7.95 3.51 4.42
CA ARG A 276 8.11 3.28 5.87
C ARG A 276 6.79 3.30 6.61
N GLU A 277 5.88 4.19 6.24
CA GLU A 277 4.51 4.18 6.79
C GLU A 277 3.77 2.89 6.41
N ALA A 278 3.95 2.38 5.20
CA ALA A 278 3.40 1.10 4.79
C ALA A 278 3.92 -0.06 5.67
N LYS A 279 5.22 -0.06 6.01
CA LYS A 279 5.80 -1.02 6.94
C LYS A 279 5.20 -0.92 8.35
N LYS A 280 5.10 0.29 8.90
CA LYS A 280 4.47 0.53 10.21
C LYS A 280 3.02 0.06 10.24
N LEU A 281 2.28 0.25 9.14
CA LEU A 281 0.90 -0.18 9.04
C LEU A 281 0.76 -1.70 9.15
N VAL A 282 1.66 -2.46 8.52
CA VAL A 282 1.72 -3.92 8.63
C VAL A 282 1.98 -4.39 10.07
N ASP A 283 2.84 -3.69 10.81
CA ASP A 283 3.15 -4.03 12.20
C ASP A 283 1.92 -3.92 13.13
N LEU A 284 0.87 -3.20 12.70
CA LEU A 284 -0.38 -3.03 13.44
C LEU A 284 -1.43 -4.11 13.14
N PHE A 285 -1.15 -5.05 12.24
CA PHE A 285 -2.15 -6.06 11.86
C PHE A 285 -2.41 -7.05 13.01
N ASP A 286 -3.69 -7.25 13.30
CA ASP A 286 -4.13 -8.23 14.28
C ASP A 286 -4.34 -9.61 13.62
N PHE A 287 -3.38 -10.51 13.84
CA PHE A 287 -3.45 -11.89 13.36
C PHE A 287 -3.88 -12.90 14.43
N SER A 288 -4.29 -12.41 15.61
CA SER A 288 -4.71 -13.22 16.75
C SER A 288 -5.94 -14.06 16.45
#